data_AF-A0A374TTW7-F1
#
_entry.id   AF-A0A374TTW7-F1
#
_cell.length_a   1.000
_cell.length_b   1.000
_cell.length_c   1.000
_cell.angle_alpha   90.00
_cell.angle_beta   90.00
_cell.angle_gamma   90.00
#
_symmetry.space_group_name_H-M   'P 1'
#
loop_
_entity.id
_entity.type
_entity.pdbx_description
1 polymer ?
#
loop_
_entity_poly.entity_id
_entity_poly.type
_entity_poly.pdbx_seq_one_letter_code
_entity_poly.pdbx_strand_id
1 'polypeptide(L)'
;MTQLDELARLVQAHRNGRVAILELGVGLHNGVIKRMLAQIANACEHATYIVFNYGQAMAPDASCETILVDGDMAPAFEEIARCHP
;
A
#
# COMPACT_ATOMS: atom_id res chain seq x y z
N MET A 1 -20.59 -0.72 -13.93
CA MET A 1 -19.27 -1.30 -13.61
C MET A 1 -19.16 -1.37 -12.11
N THR A 2 -18.58 -2.43 -11.57
CA THR A 2 -18.38 -2.57 -10.11
C THR A 2 -17.07 -1.89 -9.68
N GLN A 3 -16.93 -1.54 -8.40
CA GLN A 3 -15.69 -0.95 -7.86
C GLN A 3 -14.46 -1.87 -8.06
N LEU A 4 -14.67 -3.19 -8.06
CA LEU A 4 -13.60 -4.16 -8.26
C LEU A 4 -13.09 -4.18 -9.70
N ASP A 5 -13.98 -4.01 -10.68
CA ASP A 5 -13.60 -3.93 -12.10
C ASP A 5 -12.73 -2.71 -12.37
N GLU A 6 -13.04 -1.58 -11.72
CA GLU A 6 -12.28 -0.34 -11.85
C GLU A 6 -10.88 -0.46 -11.25
N LEU A 7 -10.77 -1.09 -10.07
CA LEU A 7 -9.47 -1.40 -9.45
C LEU A 7 -8.63 -2.30 -10.37
N ALA A 8 -9.21 -3.38 -10.90
CA ALA A 8 -8.51 -4.28 -11.81
C ALA A 8 -7.99 -3.57 -13.06
N ARG A 9 -8.77 -2.63 -13.62
CA ARG A 9 -8.32 -1.81 -14.76
C ARG A 9 -7.16 -0.88 -14.40
N LEU A 10 -7.21 -0.25 -13.23
CA LEU A 10 -6.14 0.64 -12.76
C LEU A 10 -4.83 -0.14 -12.58
N VAL A 11 -4.90 -1.32 -11.97
CA VAL A 11 -3.73 -2.20 -11.81
C VAL A 11 -3.16 -2.59 -13.17
N GLN A 12 -4.01 -3.00 -14.12
CA GLN A 12 -3.54 -3.37 -15.46
C GLN A 12 -2.92 -2.20 -16.23
N ALA A 13 -3.46 -0.99 -16.08
CA ALA A 13 -2.94 0.21 -16.73
C ALA A 13 -1.54 0.61 -16.21
N HIS A 14 -1.24 0.29 -14.95
CA HIS A 14 -0.01 0.74 -14.28
C HIS A 14 1.00 -0.36 -13.95
N ARG A 15 0.71 -1.63 -14.26
CA ARG A 15 1.54 -2.79 -13.85
C ARG A 15 3.02 -2.73 -14.28
N ASN A 16 3.32 -2.06 -15.39
CA ASN A 16 4.69 -1.90 -15.92
C ASN A 16 5.35 -0.58 -15.48
N GLY A 17 4.65 0.24 -14.69
CA GLY A 17 5.15 1.48 -14.13
C GLY A 17 5.68 1.31 -12.70
N ARG A 18 6.12 2.41 -12.09
CA ARG A 18 6.41 2.46 -10.66
C ARG A 18 5.11 2.69 -9.89
N VAL A 19 4.75 1.73 -9.05
CA VAL A 19 3.50 1.76 -8.28
C VAL A 19 3.83 1.84 -6.80
N ALA A 20 3.36 2.91 -6.15
CA ALA A 20 3.36 3.01 -4.70
C ALA A 20 2.02 2.52 -4.17
N ILE A 21 2.05 1.52 -3.30
CA ILE A 21 0.87 0.97 -2.63
C ILE A 21 0.88 1.49 -1.19
N LEU A 22 -0.18 2.16 -0.78
CA LEU A 22 -0.29 2.77 0.54
C LEU A 22 -1.38 2.06 1.36
N GLU A 23 -0.97 1.33 2.39
CA GLU A 23 -1.86 0.66 3.35
C GLU A 23 -1.95 1.48 4.64
N LEU A 24 -3.16 1.96 4.97
CA LEU A 24 -3.39 2.88 6.08
C LEU A 24 -4.27 2.24 7.16
N GLY A 25 -3.72 1.96 8.34
CA GLY A 25 -4.46 1.47 9.50
C GLY A 25 -5.16 0.13 9.31
N VAL A 26 -4.70 -0.70 8.37
CA VAL A 26 -5.32 -2.00 8.06
C VAL A 26 -4.77 -3.05 9.03
N GLY A 27 -5.55 -3.36 10.05
CA GLY A 27 -5.25 -4.45 10.99
C GLY A 27 -5.55 -5.84 10.44
N LEU A 28 -5.12 -6.87 11.17
CA LEU A 28 -5.27 -8.28 10.78
C LEU A 28 -6.71 -8.81 10.94
N HIS A 29 -7.59 -8.09 11.63
CA HIS A 29 -8.95 -8.56 11.94
C HIS A 29 -9.78 -8.86 10.67
N ASN A 30 -9.61 -8.04 9.63
CA ASN A 30 -10.22 -8.27 8.32
C ASN A 30 -9.17 -8.13 7.22
N GLY A 31 -8.41 -9.20 6.97
CA GLY A 31 -7.31 -9.22 6.02
C GLY A 31 -7.70 -9.12 4.54
N VAL A 32 -8.96 -8.83 4.18
CA VAL A 32 -9.39 -8.71 2.77
C VAL A 32 -8.58 -7.62 2.05
N ILE A 33 -8.46 -6.43 2.65
CA ILE A 33 -7.71 -5.31 2.05
C ILE A 33 -6.23 -5.68 1.94
N LYS A 34 -5.61 -6.19 3.02
CA LYS A 34 -4.19 -6.56 3.03
C LYS A 34 -3.85 -7.63 2.00
N ARG A 35 -4.69 -8.67 1.85
CA ARG A 35 -4.51 -9.70 0.81
C ARG A 35 -4.68 -9.14 -0.60
N MET A 36 -5.69 -8.28 -0.82
CA MET A 36 -5.93 -7.67 -2.12
C MET A 36 -4.77 -6.76 -2.54
N LEU A 37 -4.27 -5.91 -1.63
CA LEU A 37 -3.12 -5.06 -1.90
C LEU A 37 -1.84 -5.86 -2.15
N ALA A 38 -1.62 -6.96 -1.41
CA ALA A 38 -0.50 -7.87 -1.68
C ALA A 38 -0.58 -8.53 -3.06
N GLN A 39 -1.79 -8.94 -3.50
CA GLN A 39 -2.00 -9.44 -4.86
C GLN A 39 -1.70 -8.39 -5.93
N ILE A 40 -2.07 -7.13 -5.68
CA ILE A 40 -1.74 -6.01 -6.58
C ILE A 40 -0.23 -5.81 -6.64
N ALA A 41 0.46 -5.80 -5.50
CA ALA A 41 1.91 -5.66 -5.42
C ALA A 41 2.63 -6.74 -6.24
N ASN A 42 2.20 -7.99 -6.13
CA ASN A 42 2.76 -9.11 -6.89
C ASN A 42 2.44 -9.06 -8.39
N ALA A 43 1.43 -8.29 -8.81
CA ALA A 43 1.07 -8.10 -10.22
C ALA A 43 1.80 -6.92 -10.88
N CYS A 44 2.49 -6.09 -10.09
CA CYS A 44 3.25 -4.93 -10.57
C CYS A 44 4.74 -5.27 -10.64
N GLU A 45 5.41 -4.90 -11.74
CA GLU A 45 6.84 -5.16 -11.94
C GLU A 45 7.72 -4.35 -10.96
N HIS A 46 7.30 -3.12 -10.67
CA HIS A 46 8.01 -2.19 -9.79
C HIS A 46 7.08 -1.60 -8.73
N ALA A 47 6.74 -2.43 -7.74
CA ALA A 47 5.96 -2.01 -6.58
C ALA A 47 6.86 -1.59 -5.41
N THR A 48 6.46 -0.50 -4.74
CA THR A 48 6.90 -0.16 -3.38
C THR A 48 5.67 -0.19 -2.49
N TYR A 49 5.68 -1.03 -1.45
CA TYR A 49 4.57 -1.20 -0.52
C TYR A 49 4.85 -0.45 0.78
N ILE A 50 3.98 0.49 1.14
CA ILE A 50 4.13 1.36 2.30
C ILE A 50 3.01 1.05 3.30
N VAL A 51 3.37 0.62 4.49
CA VAL A 51 2.43 0.28 5.56
C VAL A 51 2.51 1.32 6.66
N PHE A 52 1.38 1.95 6.97
CA PHE A 52 1.21 2.80 8.14
C PHE A 52 0.26 2.10 9.11
N ASN A 53 0.78 1.60 10.23
CA ASN A 53 -0.07 1.02 11.26
C ASN A 53 0.61 1.01 12.64
N TYR A 54 0.04 1.73 13.60
CA TYR A 54 0.58 1.87 14.95
C TYR A 54 0.54 0.54 15.71
N GLY A 55 1.72 0.02 16.07
CA GLY A 55 1.91 -1.25 16.78
C GLY A 55 1.63 -2.51 15.96
N GLN A 56 1.33 -2.37 14.66
CA GLN A 56 0.96 -3.48 13.76
C GLN A 56 1.48 -3.31 12.33
N ALA A 57 2.54 -2.51 12.12
CA ALA A 57 3.17 -2.38 10.81
C ALA A 57 3.90 -3.68 10.45
N MET A 58 3.34 -4.45 9.51
CA MET A 58 3.87 -5.75 9.07
C MET A 58 4.06 -5.79 7.58
N ALA A 59 5.17 -6.39 7.15
CA ALA A 59 5.46 -6.64 5.74
C ALA A 59 4.30 -7.39 5.06
N PRO A 60 3.95 -7.01 3.82
CA PRO A 60 2.93 -7.71 3.06
C PRO A 60 3.44 -9.08 2.61
N ASP A 61 2.51 -9.96 2.23
CA ASP A 61 2.81 -11.20 1.51
C ASP A 61 3.07 -10.90 0.01
N ALA A 62 4.11 -10.09 -0.25
CA ALA A 62 4.49 -9.66 -1.58
C ALA A 62 6.00 -9.49 -1.69
N SER A 63 6.56 -9.92 -2.82
CA SER A 63 7.99 -9.78 -3.10
C SER A 63 8.27 -8.42 -3.73
N CYS A 64 8.27 -7.36 -2.93
CA CYS A 64 8.50 -5.99 -3.37
C CYS A 64 9.24 -5.16 -2.31
N GLU A 65 9.74 -3.99 -2.69
CA GLU A 65 10.31 -3.05 -1.72
C GLU A 65 9.23 -2.67 -0.71
N THR A 66 9.56 -2.69 0.58
CA THR A 66 8.58 -2.44 1.64
C THR A 66 9.09 -1.40 2.63
N ILE A 67 8.25 -0.40 2.92
CA ILE A 67 8.47 0.62 3.94
C ILE A 67 7.43 0.42 5.04
N LEU A 68 7.90 0.23 6.28
CA LEU A 68 7.04 0.06 7.45
C LEU A 68 7.13 1.32 8.32
N VAL A 69 5.99 1.98 8.51
CA VAL A 69 5.84 3.12 9.39
C VAL A 69 5.03 2.68 10.61
N ASP A 70 5.76 2.29 11.65
CA ASP A 70 5.19 1.96 12.96
C ASP A 70 5.10 3.24 13.80
N GLY A 71 3.94 3.87 13.79
CA GLY A 71 3.75 5.16 14.43
C GLY A 71 2.38 5.75 14.15
N ASP A 72 2.08 6.86 14.83
CA ASP A 72 0.89 7.66 14.52
C ASP A 72 1.03 8.22 13.10
N MET A 73 -0.02 8.04 12.29
CA MET A 73 -0.05 8.48 10.90
C MET A 73 -0.11 10.01 10.78
N ALA A 74 -0.77 10.68 11.72
CA ALA A 74 -0.97 12.12 11.67
C ALA A 74 0.38 12.89 11.63
N PRO A 75 1.31 12.72 12.59
CA PRO A 75 2.59 13.43 12.54
C PRO A 75 3.43 13.02 11.33
N ALA A 76 3.34 11.76 10.89
CA ALA A 76 4.08 11.31 9.72
C ALA A 76 3.60 12.02 8.43
N PHE A 77 2.29 12.18 8.24
CA PHE A 77 1.76 12.93 7.11
C PHE A 77 1.98 14.43 7.21
N GLU A 78 1.96 15.01 8.41
CA GLU A 78 2.33 16.40 8.61
C GLU A 78 3.78 16.68 8.17
N GLU A 79 4.72 15.81 8.53
CA GLU A 79 6.11 15.94 8.11
C GLU A 79 6.26 15.74 6.59
N ILE A 80 5.58 14.75 6.01
CA ILE A 80 5.58 14.54 4.55
C ILE A 80 5.02 15.76 3.82
N ALA A 81 3.97 16.39 4.33
CA ALA A 81 3.37 17.58 3.74
C ALA A 81 4.27 18.83 3.84
N ARG A 82 5.14 18.90 4.87
CA ARG A 82 6.13 19.97 5.04
C ARG A 82 7.37 19.78 4.17
N CYS A 83 7.67 18.54 3.79
CA CYS A 83 8.73 18.22 2.83
C CYS A 83 8.33 18.75 1.44
N HIS A 84 8.68 20.01 1.16
CA HIS A 84 8.70 20.55 -0.20
C HIS A 84 10.05 20.23 -0.86
N PRO A 85 10.08 19.65 -2.07
CA PRO A 85 11.31 19.51 -2.85
C PRO A 85 11.86 20.87 -3.30
#